data_AF-A0A386PQM1-F1
#
_entry.id   AF-A0A386PQM1-F1
#
_cell.length_a   1.000
_cell.length_b   1.000
_cell.length_c   1.000
_cell.angle_alpha   90.00
_cell.angle_beta   90.00
_cell.angle_gamma   90.00
#
_symmetry.space_group_name_H-M   'P 1'
#
loop_
_entity.id
_entity.type
_entity.pdbx_description
1 polymer ?
#
loop_
_entity_poly.entity_id
_entity_poly.type
_entity_poly.pdbx_seq_one_letter_code
_entity_poly.pdbx_strand_id
1 'polypeptide(L)'
;MEQPSEPESQIIGILNNMQIIFDRERTFPNLLSKSENVPLPVDFSLNINGFLAIIEYNGAQHYKARNSSHAAREALRRLSANGTARLNYCNKNNIPLLIIHYKDKGRLIKIISAFIDDVKETIHETTKSYTAHTKGYFKNIPYATFEDTPTGPIKPIQMHENDALGYINLSNDAIVWTKRELDTLLARIDSYESKINEYKTVTADLVLSINELQRELAAKNQELDEQSKEIATNVMTKSEPKIKLQFVKDVQPSKKQKFTGKFRQTNSPRGRLTPEAKEFIKSLASQFDTVIAIQEHLKENYQEKVSLPTLKRCLL
;
A
#
# COMPACT_ATOMS: atom_id res chain seq x y z
N MET A 1 15.67 5.21 -19.74
CA MET A 1 14.32 4.98 -20.27
C MET A 1 13.45 6.13 -19.79
N GLU A 2 12.63 6.68 -20.66
CA GLU A 2 11.69 7.74 -20.28
C GLU A 2 10.65 7.14 -19.31
N GLN A 3 10.34 7.87 -18.24
CA GLN A 3 9.37 7.40 -17.26
C GLN A 3 7.96 7.45 -17.88
N PRO A 4 7.15 6.38 -17.77
CA PRO A 4 5.77 6.39 -18.23
C PRO A 4 4.97 7.51 -17.56
N SER A 5 3.97 8.04 -18.27
CA SER A 5 3.03 8.98 -17.66
C SER A 5 2.25 8.31 -16.51
N GLU A 6 1.66 9.09 -15.59
CA GLU A 6 0.85 8.53 -14.50
C GLU A 6 -0.29 7.62 -15.04
N PRO A 7 -1.06 8.00 -16.08
CA PRO A 7 -2.06 7.12 -16.66
C PRO A 7 -1.47 5.86 -17.32
N GLU A 8 -0.35 5.98 -18.04
CA GLU A 8 0.33 4.80 -18.61
C GLU A 8 0.80 3.84 -17.52
N SER A 9 1.32 4.36 -16.41
CA SER A 9 1.71 3.56 -15.25
C SER A 9 0.52 2.80 -14.65
N GLN A 10 -0.66 3.43 -14.63
CA GLN A 10 -1.89 2.77 -14.22
C GLN A 10 -2.29 1.67 -15.21
N ILE A 11 -2.20 1.92 -16.52
CA ILE A 11 -2.47 0.90 -17.55
C ILE A 11 -1.52 -0.30 -17.39
N ILE A 12 -0.23 -0.06 -17.21
CA ILE A 12 0.79 -1.09 -16.94
C ILE A 12 0.38 -1.95 -15.74
N GLY A 13 0.03 -1.30 -14.61
CA GLY A 13 -0.42 -2.02 -13.42
C GLY A 13 -1.67 -2.87 -13.67
N ILE A 14 -2.63 -2.37 -14.45
CA ILE A 14 -3.85 -3.11 -14.81
C ILE A 14 -3.51 -4.34 -15.66
N LEU A 15 -2.70 -4.17 -16.72
CA LEU A 15 -2.33 -5.26 -17.62
C LEU A 15 -1.51 -6.34 -16.91
N ASN A 16 -0.58 -5.94 -16.03
CA ASN A 16 0.19 -6.85 -15.19
C ASN A 16 -0.72 -7.66 -14.25
N ASN A 17 -1.65 -6.99 -13.57
CA ASN A 17 -2.61 -7.66 -12.68
C ASN A 17 -3.51 -8.65 -13.42
N MET A 18 -3.81 -8.37 -14.69
CA MET A 18 -4.60 -9.25 -15.57
C MET A 18 -3.74 -10.33 -16.28
N GLN A 19 -2.42 -10.36 -16.03
CA GLN A 19 -1.47 -11.28 -16.66
C GLN A 19 -1.49 -11.23 -18.21
N ILE A 20 -1.71 -10.04 -18.77
CA ILE A 20 -1.66 -9.83 -20.21
C ILE A 20 -0.22 -9.49 -20.62
N ILE A 21 0.29 -10.16 -21.66
CA ILE A 21 1.60 -9.84 -22.25
C ILE A 21 1.44 -8.60 -23.14
N PHE A 22 2.32 -7.62 -22.99
CA PHE A 22 2.30 -6.41 -23.81
C PHE A 22 3.69 -5.81 -24.04
N ASP A 23 3.84 -5.11 -25.16
CA ASP A 23 4.98 -4.24 -25.43
C ASP A 23 4.53 -2.77 -25.42
N ARG A 24 5.35 -1.90 -24.83
CA ARG A 24 5.19 -0.45 -24.88
C ARG A 24 5.88 0.15 -26.09
N GLU A 25 5.33 1.23 -26.62
CA GLU A 25 5.94 2.03 -27.69
C GLU A 25 6.34 1.20 -28.91
N ARG A 26 5.64 0.10 -29.17
CA ARG A 26 5.95 -0.81 -30.29
C ARG A 26 5.70 -0.09 -31.61
N THR A 27 6.67 -0.14 -32.50
CA THR A 27 6.51 0.32 -33.88
C THR A 27 6.15 -0.86 -34.77
N PHE A 28 5.35 -0.60 -35.79
CA PHE A 28 4.95 -1.61 -36.76
C PHE A 28 5.44 -1.26 -38.16
N PRO A 29 5.85 -2.26 -38.96
CA PRO A 29 6.12 -2.04 -40.37
C PRO A 29 4.91 -1.38 -41.04
N ASN A 30 5.16 -0.34 -41.83
CA ASN A 30 4.15 0.43 -42.57
C ASN A 30 3.19 1.29 -41.71
N LEU A 31 3.37 1.34 -40.39
CA LEU A 31 2.71 2.33 -39.55
C LEU A 31 3.59 3.58 -39.47
N LEU A 32 3.40 4.48 -40.44
CA LEU A 32 4.23 5.68 -40.63
C LEU A 32 3.42 6.97 -40.46
N SER A 33 4.08 8.01 -39.97
CA SER A 33 3.57 9.37 -39.93
C SER A 33 3.33 9.87 -41.34
N LYS A 34 2.12 10.36 -41.63
CA LYS A 34 1.80 10.90 -42.97
C LYS A 34 2.66 12.10 -43.34
N SER A 35 3.08 12.90 -42.36
CA SER A 35 3.79 14.16 -42.60
C SER A 35 5.30 13.97 -42.69
N GLU A 36 5.85 13.08 -41.87
CA GLU A 36 7.30 12.96 -41.66
C GLU A 36 7.86 11.62 -42.16
N ASN A 37 6.99 10.68 -42.57
CA ASN A 37 7.34 9.32 -43.00
C ASN A 37 8.16 8.53 -41.96
N VAL A 38 8.01 8.88 -40.68
CA VAL A 38 8.69 8.21 -39.56
C VAL A 38 7.79 7.13 -38.95
N PRO A 39 8.36 6.02 -38.43
CA PRO A 39 7.60 5.03 -37.66
C PRO A 39 6.82 5.66 -36.51
N LEU A 40 5.52 5.35 -36.44
CA LEU A 40 4.68 5.76 -35.33
C LEU A 40 4.62 4.63 -34.31
N PRO A 41 5.16 4.83 -33.09
CA PRO A 41 4.95 3.88 -32.01
C PRO A 41 3.48 3.92 -31.58
N VAL A 42 3.01 2.81 -31.03
CA VAL A 42 1.74 2.74 -30.30
C VAL A 42 1.99 2.65 -28.81
N ASP A 43 1.08 3.16 -27.98
CA ASP A 43 1.34 3.23 -26.53
C ASP A 43 1.49 1.82 -25.93
N PHE A 44 0.57 0.92 -26.28
CA PHE A 44 0.60 -0.49 -25.87
C PHE A 44 0.15 -1.42 -27.01
N SER A 45 0.91 -2.48 -27.22
CA SER A 45 0.53 -3.63 -28.05
C SER A 45 0.38 -4.86 -27.17
N LEU A 46 -0.74 -5.57 -27.28
CA LEU A 46 -1.16 -6.62 -26.35
C LEU A 46 -1.25 -7.95 -27.10
N ASN A 47 -0.82 -9.01 -26.43
CA ASN A 47 -1.06 -10.38 -26.85
C ASN A 47 -2.23 -10.94 -26.03
N ILE A 48 -3.40 -11.07 -26.67
CA ILE A 48 -4.61 -11.61 -26.07
C ILE A 48 -4.91 -12.95 -26.75
N ASN A 49 -4.55 -14.06 -26.09
CA ASN A 49 -4.72 -15.42 -26.62
C ASN A 49 -4.11 -15.62 -28.03
N GLY A 50 -2.96 -15.00 -28.31
CA GLY A 50 -2.29 -15.04 -29.61
C GLY A 50 -2.74 -13.96 -30.59
N PHE A 51 -3.79 -13.20 -30.29
CA PHE A 51 -4.24 -12.07 -31.11
C PHE A 51 -3.53 -10.78 -30.70
N LEU A 52 -3.13 -9.99 -31.70
CA LEU A 52 -2.61 -8.65 -31.51
C LEU A 52 -3.75 -7.66 -31.30
N ALA A 53 -3.73 -6.94 -30.19
CA ALA A 53 -4.59 -5.80 -29.92
C ALA A 53 -3.76 -4.56 -29.53
N ILE A 54 -4.30 -3.36 -29.70
CA ILE A 54 -3.59 -2.11 -29.41
C ILE A 54 -4.43 -1.23 -28.48
N ILE A 55 -3.76 -0.57 -27.52
CA ILE A 55 -4.34 0.48 -26.68
C ILE A 55 -3.57 1.78 -26.89
N GLU A 56 -4.30 2.87 -27.14
CA GLU A 56 -3.80 4.24 -27.20
C GLU A 56 -4.46 5.08 -26.09
N TYR A 57 -3.66 5.80 -25.31
CA TYR A 57 -4.13 6.74 -24.30
C TYR A 57 -3.94 8.18 -24.78
N ASN A 58 -5.05 8.81 -25.17
CA ASN A 58 -5.03 10.18 -25.66
C ASN A 58 -5.15 11.19 -24.51
N GLY A 59 -4.02 11.83 -24.19
CA GLY A 59 -3.94 12.98 -23.28
C GLY A 59 -4.73 14.21 -23.76
N ALA A 60 -4.87 15.22 -22.90
CA ALA A 60 -5.62 16.44 -23.21
C ALA A 60 -5.08 17.20 -24.44
N GLN A 61 -3.76 17.09 -24.69
CA GLN A 61 -3.07 17.69 -25.84
C GLN A 61 -3.55 17.15 -27.19
N HIS A 62 -4.19 15.98 -27.24
CA HIS A 62 -4.77 15.43 -28.48
C HIS A 62 -6.05 16.15 -28.90
N TYR A 63 -6.66 16.92 -28.00
CA TYR A 63 -7.97 17.56 -28.23
C TYR A 63 -7.91 19.08 -28.16
N LYS A 64 -6.91 19.64 -27.47
CA LYS A 64 -6.77 21.08 -27.33
C LYS A 64 -5.30 21.49 -27.43
N ALA A 65 -5.04 22.49 -28.27
CA ALA A 65 -3.73 23.12 -28.34
C ALA A 65 -3.36 23.73 -26.98
N ARG A 66 -2.10 23.56 -26.57
CA ARG A 66 -1.61 24.05 -25.26
C ARG A 66 -1.75 25.57 -25.12
N ASN A 67 -1.62 26.30 -26.23
CA ASN A 67 -1.81 27.75 -26.32
C ASN A 67 -2.27 28.13 -27.75
N SER A 68 -2.46 29.43 -28.01
CA SER A 68 -2.92 29.97 -29.30
C SER A 68 -1.83 30.08 -30.38
N SER A 69 -0.58 29.70 -30.06
CA SER A 69 0.53 29.80 -30.99
C SER A 69 0.33 28.94 -32.23
N HIS A 70 0.97 29.33 -33.34
CA HIS A 70 0.96 28.55 -34.58
C HIS A 70 1.52 27.14 -34.35
N ALA A 71 2.65 27.05 -33.66
CA ALA A 71 3.30 25.78 -33.33
C ALA A 71 2.39 24.83 -32.54
N ALA A 72 1.60 25.34 -31.59
CA ALA A 72 0.67 24.50 -30.83
C ALA A 72 -0.51 23.99 -31.68
N ARG A 73 -0.96 24.77 -32.67
CA ARG A 73 -1.99 24.33 -33.63
C ARG A 73 -1.44 23.27 -34.59
N GLU A 74 -0.20 23.44 -35.07
CA GLU A 74 0.45 22.42 -35.90
C GLU A 74 0.69 21.12 -35.15
N ALA A 75 1.13 21.19 -33.89
CA ALA A 75 1.29 20.01 -33.04
C ALA A 75 -0.03 19.24 -32.88
N LEU A 76 -1.14 19.95 -32.66
CA LEU A 76 -2.48 19.33 -32.58
C LEU A 76 -2.87 18.65 -33.90
N ARG A 77 -2.63 19.31 -35.05
CA ARG A 77 -2.90 18.72 -36.37
C ARG A 77 -2.08 17.45 -36.60
N ARG A 78 -0.80 17.46 -36.20
CA ARG A 78 0.08 16.28 -36.28
C ARG A 78 -0.41 15.14 -35.40
N LEU A 79 -0.78 15.41 -34.15
CA LEU A 79 -1.34 14.39 -33.25
C LEU A 79 -2.63 13.77 -33.80
N SER A 80 -3.53 14.59 -34.36
CA SER A 80 -4.76 14.12 -34.99
C SER A 80 -4.50 13.27 -36.24
N ALA A 81 -3.55 13.70 -37.09
CA ALA A 81 -3.15 12.96 -38.28
C ALA A 81 -2.53 11.60 -37.92
N ASN A 82 -1.68 11.55 -36.88
CA ASN A 82 -1.07 10.33 -36.39
C ASN A 82 -2.11 9.37 -35.79
N GLY A 83 -3.05 9.88 -34.99
CA GLY A 83 -4.15 9.05 -34.47
C GLY A 83 -5.01 8.46 -35.59
N THR A 84 -5.25 9.23 -36.65
CA THR A 84 -5.95 8.73 -37.85
C THR A 84 -5.12 7.67 -38.59
N ALA A 85 -3.79 7.83 -38.68
CA ALA A 85 -2.91 6.85 -39.29
C ALA A 85 -2.92 5.51 -38.53
N ARG A 86 -2.86 5.55 -37.19
CA ARG A 86 -2.97 4.36 -36.33
C ARG A 86 -4.31 3.66 -36.49
N LEU A 87 -5.42 4.40 -36.47
CA LEU A 87 -6.75 3.85 -36.69
C LEU A 87 -6.86 3.16 -38.06
N ASN A 88 -6.37 3.81 -39.12
CA ASN A 88 -6.39 3.24 -40.47
C ASN A 88 -5.51 2.00 -40.59
N TYR A 89 -4.34 1.99 -39.95
CA TYR A 89 -3.45 0.84 -39.90
C TYR A 89 -4.11 -0.34 -39.20
N CYS A 90 -4.67 -0.13 -38.01
CA CYS A 90 -5.36 -1.19 -37.26
C CYS A 90 -6.55 -1.74 -38.06
N ASN A 91 -7.31 -0.85 -38.69
CA ASN A 91 -8.42 -1.21 -39.57
C ASN A 91 -7.96 -2.06 -40.77
N LYS A 92 -6.86 -1.70 -41.42
CA LYS A 92 -6.33 -2.42 -42.60
C LYS A 92 -5.81 -3.83 -42.24
N ASN A 93 -5.27 -3.99 -41.05
CA ASN A 93 -4.63 -5.23 -40.61
C ASN A 93 -5.51 -6.08 -39.67
N ASN A 94 -6.80 -5.76 -39.54
CA ASN A 94 -7.73 -6.44 -38.62
C ASN A 94 -7.20 -6.53 -37.18
N ILE A 95 -6.68 -5.41 -36.65
CA ILE A 95 -6.18 -5.30 -35.28
C ILE A 95 -7.23 -4.55 -34.44
N PRO A 96 -7.75 -5.14 -33.35
CA PRO A 96 -8.56 -4.41 -32.38
C PRO A 96 -7.80 -3.22 -31.78
N LEU A 97 -8.43 -2.05 -31.78
CA LEU A 97 -7.85 -0.82 -31.26
C LEU A 97 -8.76 -0.20 -30.21
N LEU A 98 -8.23 0.05 -29.01
CA LEU A 98 -8.87 0.83 -27.96
C LEU A 98 -8.25 2.22 -27.90
N ILE A 99 -9.07 3.27 -28.03
CA ILE A 99 -8.63 4.66 -27.83
C ILE A 99 -9.26 5.19 -26.54
N ILE A 100 -8.44 5.33 -25.50
CA ILE A 100 -8.84 5.82 -24.18
C ILE A 100 -8.68 7.34 -24.13
N HIS A 101 -9.74 8.03 -23.77
CA HIS A 101 -9.74 9.48 -23.62
C HIS A 101 -9.30 9.88 -22.20
N TYR A 102 -8.48 10.93 -22.05
CA TYR A 102 -7.94 11.37 -20.73
C TYR A 102 -9.00 11.64 -19.64
N LYS A 103 -10.21 12.06 -20.05
CA LYS A 103 -11.36 12.26 -19.15
C LYS A 103 -11.83 10.97 -18.44
N ASP A 104 -11.45 9.82 -18.96
CA ASP A 104 -11.85 8.51 -18.45
C ASP A 104 -10.79 7.85 -17.57
N LYS A 105 -9.75 8.57 -17.14
CA LYS A 105 -8.68 8.06 -16.27
C LYS A 105 -9.18 7.37 -14.99
N GLY A 106 -10.32 7.81 -14.44
CA GLY A 106 -10.91 7.19 -13.24
C GLY A 106 -11.60 5.85 -13.48
N ARG A 107 -11.70 5.40 -14.73
CA ARG A 107 -12.42 4.19 -15.14
C ARG A 107 -11.56 3.22 -15.95
N LEU A 108 -10.23 3.39 -15.93
CA LEU A 108 -9.30 2.59 -16.75
C LEU A 108 -9.49 1.09 -16.55
N ILE A 109 -9.56 0.62 -15.30
CA ILE A 109 -9.74 -0.82 -14.97
C ILE A 109 -10.94 -1.38 -15.71
N LYS A 110 -12.11 -0.73 -15.58
CA LYS A 110 -13.37 -1.18 -16.18
C LYS A 110 -13.33 -1.16 -17.71
N ILE A 111 -12.71 -0.13 -18.29
CA ILE A 111 -12.65 0.04 -19.75
C ILE A 111 -11.73 -1.02 -20.36
N ILE A 112 -10.54 -1.19 -19.78
CA ILE A 112 -9.52 -2.12 -20.29
C ILE A 112 -9.98 -3.56 -20.11
N SER A 113 -10.57 -3.90 -18.97
CA SER A 113 -11.12 -5.23 -18.74
C SER A 113 -12.19 -5.57 -19.77
N ALA A 114 -13.17 -4.68 -19.95
CA ALA A 114 -14.23 -4.87 -20.93
C ALA A 114 -13.69 -5.01 -22.36
N PHE A 115 -12.68 -4.21 -22.74
CA PHE A 115 -12.04 -4.34 -24.05
C PHE A 115 -11.33 -5.68 -24.24
N ILE A 116 -10.59 -6.15 -23.24
CA ILE A 116 -9.91 -7.45 -23.31
C ILE A 116 -10.95 -8.58 -23.44
N ASP A 117 -12.03 -8.52 -22.67
CA ASP A 117 -13.11 -9.50 -22.73
C ASP A 117 -13.78 -9.49 -24.11
N ASP A 118 -14.04 -8.31 -24.68
CA ASP A 118 -14.59 -8.16 -26.03
C ASP A 118 -13.68 -8.72 -27.13
N VAL A 119 -12.35 -8.59 -26.97
CA VAL A 119 -11.37 -9.22 -27.89
C VAL A 119 -11.42 -10.74 -27.75
N LYS A 120 -11.51 -11.28 -26.53
CA LYS A 120 -11.59 -12.73 -26.27
C LYS A 120 -12.89 -13.34 -26.79
N GLU A 121 -14.01 -12.66 -26.57
CA GLU A 121 -15.34 -13.07 -27.04
C GLU A 121 -15.51 -12.86 -28.56
N THR A 122 -14.50 -12.29 -29.22
CA THR A 122 -14.45 -12.15 -30.67
C THR A 122 -15.62 -11.33 -31.21
N ILE A 123 -15.92 -10.19 -30.55
CA ILE A 123 -17.04 -9.34 -30.96
C ILE A 123 -16.86 -8.82 -32.40
N HIS A 124 -17.93 -8.90 -33.20
CA HIS A 124 -17.95 -8.54 -34.62
C HIS A 124 -18.49 -7.12 -34.91
N GLU A 125 -18.56 -6.26 -33.90
CA GLU A 125 -19.03 -4.88 -34.05
C GLU A 125 -17.92 -3.97 -34.58
N THR A 126 -18.21 -3.12 -35.58
CA THR A 126 -17.17 -2.24 -36.15
C THR A 126 -16.64 -1.19 -35.16
N THR A 127 -17.46 -0.76 -34.20
CA THR A 127 -17.07 0.23 -33.17
C THR A 127 -17.97 0.07 -31.94
N LYS A 128 -17.36 -0.03 -30.76
CA LYS A 128 -18.05 -0.11 -29.47
C LYS A 128 -17.64 1.05 -28.58
N SER A 129 -18.60 1.67 -27.90
CA SER A 129 -18.34 2.76 -26.96
C SER A 129 -18.31 2.22 -25.52
N TYR A 130 -17.17 2.36 -24.83
CA TYR A 130 -17.08 1.99 -23.40
C TYR A 130 -17.54 3.13 -22.48
N THR A 131 -17.38 4.35 -22.97
CA THR A 131 -17.86 5.57 -22.32
C THR A 131 -18.35 6.55 -23.40
N ALA A 132 -18.75 7.76 -23.00
CA ALA A 132 -19.06 8.84 -23.95
C ALA A 132 -17.83 9.34 -24.74
N HIS A 133 -16.61 9.00 -24.32
CA HIS A 133 -15.37 9.55 -24.90
C HIS A 133 -14.36 8.48 -25.34
N THR A 134 -14.48 7.26 -24.82
CA THR A 134 -13.58 6.13 -25.10
C THR A 134 -14.28 5.08 -25.95
N LYS A 135 -13.61 4.68 -27.02
CA LYS A 135 -14.15 3.76 -28.03
C LYS A 135 -13.15 2.66 -28.36
N GLY A 136 -13.66 1.45 -28.56
CA GLY A 136 -12.97 0.34 -29.20
C GLY A 136 -13.40 0.22 -30.65
N TYR A 137 -12.46 -0.13 -31.51
CA TYR A 137 -12.67 -0.40 -32.93
C TYR A 137 -12.30 -1.86 -33.16
N PHE A 138 -13.26 -2.65 -33.61
CA PHE A 138 -13.06 -4.06 -33.94
C PHE A 138 -13.33 -4.29 -35.43
N LYS A 139 -12.84 -5.41 -35.93
CA LYS A 139 -12.93 -5.79 -37.34
C LYS A 139 -13.29 -7.25 -37.50
N ASN A 140 -13.54 -7.63 -38.74
CA ASN A 140 -13.89 -9.00 -39.07
C ASN A 140 -12.70 -9.91 -38.79
N ILE A 141 -13.02 -11.08 -38.25
CA ILE A 141 -12.06 -12.14 -38.00
C ILE A 141 -11.49 -12.73 -39.30
N PRO A 142 -10.29 -13.34 -39.24
CA PRO A 142 -9.43 -13.46 -38.05
C PRO A 142 -8.69 -12.17 -37.71
N TYR A 143 -8.47 -11.93 -36.41
CA TYR A 143 -7.56 -10.88 -35.98
C TYR A 143 -6.12 -11.23 -36.34
N ALA A 144 -5.29 -10.20 -36.55
CA ALA A 144 -3.86 -10.41 -36.73
C ALA A 144 -3.27 -11.15 -35.52
N THR A 145 -2.38 -12.09 -35.80
CA THR A 145 -1.62 -12.78 -34.75
C THR A 145 -0.56 -11.85 -34.19
N PHE A 146 -0.30 -11.98 -32.89
CA PHE A 146 0.83 -11.35 -32.24
C PHE A 146 2.11 -12.08 -32.69
N GLU A 147 2.62 -11.75 -33.88
CA GLU A 147 3.79 -12.43 -34.46
C GLU A 147 5.02 -12.37 -33.54
N ASP A 148 5.79 -13.47 -33.53
CA ASP A 148 6.94 -13.77 -32.64
C ASP A 148 8.21 -12.95 -32.91
N THR A 149 8.26 -12.12 -33.96
CA THR A 149 9.42 -11.26 -34.21
C THR A 149 9.03 -9.80 -34.17
N PRO A 150 8.86 -9.21 -32.97
CA PRO A 150 8.93 -7.75 -32.82
C PRO A 150 10.21 -7.23 -33.48
N THR A 151 10.05 -6.36 -34.48
CA THR A 151 11.11 -5.62 -35.15
C THR A 151 11.67 -4.45 -34.32
N GLY A 152 11.18 -4.27 -33.10
CA GLY A 152 11.84 -3.43 -32.09
C GLY A 152 12.92 -4.23 -31.36
N PRO A 153 13.85 -3.59 -30.64
CA PRO A 153 14.67 -4.33 -29.69
C PRO A 153 13.71 -4.98 -28.69
N ILE A 154 13.46 -6.28 -28.85
CA ILE A 154 13.02 -7.13 -27.74
C ILE A 154 14.04 -6.82 -26.68
N LYS A 155 13.65 -6.11 -25.63
CA LYS A 155 14.43 -6.24 -24.40
C LYS A 155 14.11 -7.65 -23.98
N PRO A 156 15.08 -8.58 -24.08
CA PRO A 156 14.87 -9.90 -23.49
C PRO A 156 14.43 -9.65 -22.06
N ILE A 157 13.53 -10.48 -21.53
CA ILE A 157 13.23 -10.49 -20.09
C ILE A 157 14.56 -10.30 -19.38
N GLN A 158 14.76 -9.13 -18.77
CA GLN A 158 16.04 -8.82 -18.15
C GLN A 158 16.04 -9.58 -16.85
N MET A 159 16.61 -10.79 -16.91
CA MET A 159 16.89 -11.60 -15.73
C MET A 159 18.04 -10.92 -15.03
N HIS A 160 17.74 -10.20 -13.95
CA HIS A 160 18.77 -9.77 -13.03
C HIS A 160 18.95 -10.89 -12.01
N GLU A 161 19.94 -11.74 -12.25
CA GLU A 161 20.43 -12.67 -11.25
C GLU A 161 21.17 -11.88 -10.18
N ASN A 162 20.78 -12.09 -8.93
CA ASN A 162 21.54 -11.65 -7.79
C ASN A 162 22.05 -12.88 -7.06
N ASP A 163 23.26 -13.34 -7.42
CA ASP A 163 23.87 -14.53 -6.85
C ASP A 163 24.02 -14.45 -5.32
N ALA A 164 24.17 -13.24 -4.77
CA ALA A 164 24.28 -13.02 -3.34
C ALA A 164 22.94 -13.21 -2.61
N LEU A 165 21.82 -12.94 -3.28
CA LEU A 165 20.48 -13.03 -2.70
C LEU A 165 19.65 -14.23 -3.24
N GLY A 166 20.18 -14.99 -4.21
CA GLY A 166 19.62 -16.27 -4.65
C GLY A 166 18.27 -16.19 -5.37
N TYR A 167 17.87 -15.01 -5.85
CA TYR A 167 16.64 -14.81 -6.63
C TYR A 167 16.94 -14.31 -8.04
N ILE A 168 16.00 -14.61 -8.93
CA ILE A 168 15.95 -14.08 -10.28
C ILE A 168 14.90 -12.98 -10.28
N ASN A 169 15.31 -11.73 -10.50
CA ASN A 169 14.37 -10.65 -10.73
C ASN A 169 13.94 -10.67 -12.20
N LEU A 170 12.67 -10.95 -12.44
CA LEU A 170 12.08 -10.69 -13.75
C LEU A 170 11.71 -9.21 -13.82
N SER A 171 11.88 -8.59 -14.97
CA SER A 171 11.64 -7.16 -15.22
C SER A 171 10.23 -6.63 -14.88
N ASN A 172 9.31 -7.48 -14.44
CA ASN A 172 7.91 -7.18 -14.13
C ASN A 172 7.58 -7.31 -12.63
N ASP A 173 8.52 -7.02 -11.74
CA ASP A 173 8.40 -7.16 -10.26
C ASP A 173 8.09 -8.59 -9.78
N ALA A 174 8.27 -9.59 -10.64
CA ALA A 174 8.13 -11.00 -10.29
C ALA A 174 9.48 -11.54 -9.81
N ILE A 175 9.56 -11.87 -8.52
CA ILE A 175 10.71 -12.53 -7.91
C ILE A 175 10.50 -14.04 -8.05
N VAL A 176 11.34 -14.69 -8.85
CA VAL A 176 11.38 -16.15 -8.92
C VAL A 176 12.42 -16.63 -7.90
N TRP A 177 11.94 -17.32 -6.86
CA TRP A 177 12.80 -17.94 -5.87
C TRP A 177 13.40 -19.22 -6.43
N THR A 178 14.72 -19.36 -6.32
CA THR A 178 15.38 -20.62 -6.68
C THR A 178 15.03 -21.70 -5.66
N LYS A 179 15.03 -22.98 -6.08
CA LYS A 179 14.78 -24.12 -5.18
C LYS A 179 15.68 -24.07 -3.93
N ARG A 180 16.94 -23.70 -4.11
CA ARG A 180 17.92 -23.54 -3.03
C ARG A 180 17.47 -22.54 -1.97
N GLU A 181 16.95 -21.39 -2.38
CA GLU A 181 16.52 -20.35 -1.43
C GLU A 181 15.18 -20.69 -0.76
N LEU A 182 14.28 -21.37 -1.48
CA LEU A 182 13.09 -21.95 -0.87
C LEU A 182 13.48 -22.92 0.26
N ASP A 183 14.46 -23.79 0.02
CA ASP A 183 14.97 -24.72 1.04
C ASP A 183 15.62 -23.96 2.21
N THR A 184 16.38 -22.88 1.95
CA THR A 184 16.95 -22.00 3.00
C THR A 184 15.87 -21.35 3.85
N LEU A 185 14.80 -20.83 3.22
CA LEU A 185 13.69 -20.19 3.92
C LEU A 185 12.91 -21.18 4.77
N LEU A 186 12.67 -22.39 4.26
CA LEU A 186 12.05 -23.48 5.02
C LEU A 186 12.89 -23.85 6.25
N ALA A 187 14.20 -24.06 6.08
CA ALA A 187 15.10 -24.33 7.20
C ALA A 187 15.12 -23.21 8.25
N ARG A 188 14.95 -21.95 7.81
CA ARG A 188 14.86 -20.79 8.71
C ARG A 188 13.54 -20.78 9.48
N ILE A 189 12.43 -21.12 8.82
CA ILE A 189 11.12 -21.28 9.47
C ILE A 189 11.23 -22.36 10.56
N ASP A 190 11.76 -23.53 10.23
CA ASP A 190 11.95 -24.63 11.19
C ASP A 190 12.81 -24.20 12.39
N SER A 191 13.88 -23.43 12.14
CA SER A 191 14.72 -22.87 13.19
C SER A 191 13.96 -21.92 14.11
N TYR A 192 13.11 -21.05 13.55
CA TYR A 192 12.29 -20.12 14.34
C TYR A 192 11.22 -20.85 15.14
N GLU A 193 10.58 -21.87 14.57
CA GLU A 193 9.59 -22.69 15.28
C GLU A 193 10.22 -23.42 16.47
N SER A 194 11.44 -23.94 16.30
CA SER A 194 12.20 -24.56 17.38
C SER A 194 12.49 -23.57 18.52
N LYS A 195 12.95 -22.35 18.20
CA LYS A 195 13.18 -21.29 19.21
C LYS A 195 11.90 -20.86 19.91
N ILE A 196 10.79 -20.76 19.18
CA ILE A 196 9.49 -20.43 19.76
C ILE A 196 9.08 -21.50 20.78
N ASN A 197 9.32 -22.78 20.47
CA ASN A 197 9.01 -23.88 21.39
C ASN A 197 9.93 -23.86 22.63
N GLU A 198 11.22 -23.55 22.48
CA GLU A 198 12.13 -23.35 23.61
C GLU A 198 11.63 -22.24 24.54
N TYR A 199 11.25 -21.07 23.98
CA TYR A 199 10.70 -19.96 24.79
C TYR A 199 9.39 -20.33 25.48
N LYS A 200 8.53 -21.12 24.85
CA LYS A 200 7.30 -21.63 25.49
C LYS A 200 7.62 -22.50 26.71
N THR A 201 8.61 -23.40 26.59
CA THR A 201 9.04 -24.25 27.71
C THR A 201 9.58 -23.43 28.87
N VAL A 202 10.51 -22.51 28.60
CA VAL A 202 11.08 -21.63 29.64
C VAL A 202 10.01 -20.78 30.32
N THR A 203 9.04 -20.29 29.55
CA THR A 203 7.92 -19.50 30.10
C THR A 203 7.02 -20.37 30.99
N ALA A 204 6.75 -21.61 30.60
CA ALA A 204 5.95 -22.54 31.40
C ALA A 204 6.66 -22.85 32.74
N ASP A 205 7.97 -23.10 32.72
CA ASP A 205 8.77 -23.34 33.91
C ASP A 205 8.75 -22.13 34.86
N LEU A 206 8.92 -20.91 34.31
CA LEU A 206 8.87 -19.68 35.11
C LEU A 206 7.50 -19.49 35.77
N VAL A 207 6.41 -19.77 35.06
CA VAL A 207 5.05 -19.69 35.61
C VAL A 207 4.86 -20.67 36.76
N LEU A 208 5.39 -21.90 36.64
CA LEU A 208 5.35 -22.88 37.72
C LEU A 208 6.13 -22.39 38.94
N SER A 209 7.35 -21.88 38.76
CA SER A 209 8.15 -21.33 39.87
C SER A 209 7.48 -20.13 40.55
N ILE A 210 6.85 -19.23 39.79
CA ILE A 210 6.10 -18.10 40.37
C ILE A 210 4.94 -18.61 41.24
N ASN A 211 4.20 -19.61 40.75
CA ASN A 211 3.10 -20.19 41.50
C ASN A 211 3.59 -20.87 42.80
N GLU A 212 4.73 -21.54 42.77
CA GLU A 212 5.35 -22.14 43.97
C GLU A 212 5.76 -21.08 44.99
N LEU A 213 6.46 -20.03 44.55
CA LEU A 213 6.87 -18.91 45.42
C LEU A 213 5.66 -18.19 46.02
N GLN A 214 4.58 -18.02 45.26
CA GLN A 214 3.33 -17.43 45.78
C GLN A 214 2.70 -18.28 46.88
N ARG A 215 2.73 -19.63 46.76
CA ARG A 215 2.24 -20.53 47.80
C ARG A 215 3.10 -20.48 49.06
N GLU A 216 4.43 -20.45 48.90
CA GLU A 216 5.36 -20.33 50.02
C GLU A 216 5.15 -19.01 50.78
N LEU A 217 5.01 -17.91 50.04
CA LEU A 217 4.76 -16.58 50.62
C LEU A 217 3.41 -16.55 51.36
N ALA A 218 2.37 -17.16 50.81
CA ALA A 218 1.07 -17.29 51.47
C ALA A 218 1.15 -18.09 52.77
N ALA A 219 1.87 -19.22 52.77
CA ALA A 219 2.09 -20.04 53.96
C ALA A 219 2.87 -19.26 55.04
N LYS A 220 3.93 -18.55 54.65
CA LYS A 220 4.72 -17.69 55.56
C LYS A 220 3.88 -16.57 56.19
N ASN A 221 3.03 -15.92 55.39
CA ASN A 221 2.12 -14.89 55.92
C ASN A 221 1.13 -15.47 56.95
N GLN A 222 0.64 -16.69 56.71
CA GLN A 222 -0.24 -17.36 57.67
C GLN A 222 0.48 -17.67 58.99
N GLU A 223 1.72 -18.19 58.95
CA GLU A 223 2.54 -18.42 60.15
C GLU A 223 2.75 -17.12 60.95
N LEU A 224 3.03 -16.01 60.26
CA LEU A 224 3.22 -14.68 60.86
C LEU A 224 1.94 -14.16 61.54
N ASP A 225 0.79 -14.37 60.91
CA ASP A 225 -0.51 -14.00 61.48
C ASP A 225 -0.85 -14.84 62.72
N GLU A 226 -0.50 -16.13 62.73
CA GLU A 226 -0.66 -17.02 63.88
C GLU A 226 0.26 -16.60 65.05
N GLN A 227 1.55 -16.33 64.78
CA GLN A 227 2.48 -15.81 65.79
C GLN A 227 2.04 -14.45 66.36
N SER A 228 1.52 -13.56 65.51
CA SER A 228 1.02 -12.25 65.93
C SER A 228 -0.20 -12.37 66.85
N LYS A 229 -1.08 -13.35 66.61
CA LYS A 229 -2.21 -13.66 67.49
C LYS A 229 -1.74 -14.21 68.83
N GLU A 230 -0.76 -15.12 68.86
CA GLU A 230 -0.19 -15.66 70.10
C GLU A 230 0.45 -14.56 70.98
N ILE A 231 1.21 -13.64 70.36
CA ILE A 231 1.79 -12.48 71.05
C ILE A 231 0.69 -11.57 71.61
N ALA A 232 -0.39 -11.31 70.85
CA ALA A 232 -1.51 -10.51 71.33
C ALA A 232 -2.23 -11.15 72.54
N THR A 233 -2.35 -12.48 72.58
CA THR A 233 -2.89 -13.20 73.76
C THR A 233 -1.96 -13.16 74.98
N ASN A 234 -0.63 -13.16 74.80
CA ASN A 234 0.32 -13.08 75.91
C ASN A 234 0.53 -11.66 76.46
N VAL A 235 0.28 -10.61 75.66
CA VAL A 235 0.47 -9.21 76.08
C VAL A 235 -0.74 -8.64 76.85
N MET A 236 -1.84 -9.39 77.00
CA MET A 236 -2.99 -9.00 77.84
C MET A 236 -2.74 -9.01 79.37
N THR A 237 -1.48 -9.04 79.85
CA THR A 237 -1.15 -8.89 81.29
C THR A 237 -0.22 -7.73 81.65
N LYS A 238 0.21 -6.87 80.72
CA LYS A 238 0.97 -5.66 81.11
C LYS A 238 0.54 -4.43 80.32
N SER A 239 0.06 -3.45 81.08
CA SER A 239 -0.41 -2.14 80.66
C SER A 239 0.71 -1.25 80.09
N GLU A 240 0.49 -0.78 78.86
CA GLU A 240 0.94 0.49 78.25
C GLU A 240 2.46 0.78 78.12
N PRO A 241 2.94 1.54 77.10
CA PRO A 241 2.33 2.76 76.56
C PRO A 241 2.13 2.84 75.03
N LYS A 242 1.20 3.72 74.68
CA LYS A 242 0.76 4.07 73.33
C LYS A 242 1.85 4.81 72.53
N ILE A 243 2.37 4.19 71.49
CA ILE A 243 3.07 4.89 70.40
C ILE A 243 2.10 4.97 69.21
N LYS A 244 1.62 6.19 68.93
CA LYS A 244 0.81 6.50 67.75
C LYS A 244 1.73 6.57 66.53
N LEU A 245 1.83 5.50 65.76
CA LEU A 245 2.32 5.58 64.38
C LEU A 245 1.19 6.11 63.49
N GLN A 246 1.37 7.33 62.98
CA GLN A 246 0.51 7.90 61.95
C GLN A 246 0.85 7.24 60.62
N PHE A 247 -0.02 6.35 60.15
CA PHE A 247 -0.03 5.94 58.76
C PHE A 247 -0.41 7.14 57.89
N VAL A 248 0.48 7.49 56.96
CA VAL A 248 0.23 8.48 55.90
C VAL A 248 -0.88 7.93 55.02
N LYS A 249 -2.11 8.32 55.34
CA LYS A 249 -3.28 8.20 54.48
C LYS A 249 -3.30 9.38 53.50
N ASP A 250 -3.82 9.07 52.32
CA ASP A 250 -4.39 9.99 51.33
C ASP A 250 -3.41 10.64 50.35
N VAL A 251 -3.01 9.86 49.34
CA VAL A 251 -2.76 10.39 48.00
C VAL A 251 -4.10 10.91 47.46
N GLN A 252 -4.38 12.17 47.72
CA GLN A 252 -5.52 12.90 47.16
C GLN A 252 -5.48 12.82 45.62
N PRO A 253 -6.61 12.56 44.95
CA PRO A 253 -6.68 12.55 43.49
C PRO A 253 -6.25 13.92 42.95
N SER A 254 -5.11 13.94 42.26
CA SER A 254 -4.52 15.14 41.68
C SER A 254 -5.54 15.88 40.82
N LYS A 255 -5.75 17.18 41.11
CA LYS A 255 -6.61 18.08 40.34
C LYS A 255 -6.34 17.92 38.84
N LYS A 256 -7.39 17.61 38.07
CA LYS A 256 -7.35 17.49 36.60
C LYS A 256 -6.72 18.76 36.00
N GLN A 257 -5.52 18.64 35.47
CA GLN A 257 -4.78 19.75 34.87
C GLN A 257 -5.48 20.12 33.55
N LYS A 258 -6.09 21.32 33.47
CA LYS A 258 -6.72 21.82 32.24
C LYS A 258 -5.66 22.45 31.34
N PHE A 259 -5.63 22.05 30.07
CA PHE A 259 -4.75 22.66 29.07
C PHE A 259 -5.38 23.96 28.53
N THR A 260 -4.64 25.07 28.60
CA THR A 260 -5.10 26.40 28.16
C THR A 260 -4.39 26.90 26.89
N GLY A 261 -3.41 26.15 26.37
CA GLY A 261 -2.62 26.53 25.20
C GLY A 261 -3.32 26.22 23.86
N LYS A 262 -2.65 26.58 22.76
CA LYS A 262 -3.08 26.16 21.41
C LYS A 262 -2.51 24.77 21.12
N PHE A 263 -3.33 23.84 20.66
CA PHE A 263 -2.86 22.49 20.30
C PHE A 263 -1.97 22.46 19.05
N ARG A 264 -2.18 23.39 18.11
CA ARG A 264 -1.53 23.38 16.80
C ARG A 264 -0.86 24.71 16.47
N GLN A 265 0.24 24.63 15.74
CA GLN A 265 0.97 25.81 15.23
C GLN A 265 0.16 26.59 14.18
N THR A 266 -0.76 25.92 13.51
CA THR A 266 -1.64 26.49 12.47
C THR A 266 -3.09 26.08 12.75
N ASN A 267 -4.08 26.85 12.28
CA ASN A 267 -5.51 26.52 12.41
C ASN A 267 -5.96 25.28 11.61
N SER A 268 -5.06 24.62 10.88
CA SER A 268 -5.36 23.39 10.15
C SER A 268 -5.44 22.18 11.11
N PRO A 269 -6.45 21.31 11.00
CA PRO A 269 -6.55 20.07 11.78
C PRO A 269 -5.45 19.05 11.45
N ARG A 270 -4.69 19.28 10.37
CA ARG A 270 -3.49 18.50 10.02
C ARG A 270 -2.18 19.22 10.39
N GLY A 271 -2.27 20.38 11.04
CA GLY A 271 -1.13 21.17 11.49
C GLY A 271 -0.30 20.47 12.56
N ARG A 272 0.98 20.82 12.64
CA ARG A 272 1.92 20.29 13.65
C ARG A 272 1.47 20.70 15.06
N LEU A 273 1.64 19.78 16.01
CA LEU A 273 1.38 20.03 17.43
C LEU A 273 2.39 21.05 17.99
N THR A 274 1.92 21.93 18.87
CA THR A 274 2.80 22.83 19.64
C THR A 274 3.63 22.03 20.67
N PRO A 275 4.77 22.57 21.12
CA PRO A 275 5.57 21.93 22.18
C PRO A 275 4.77 21.70 23.47
N GLU A 276 4.02 22.71 23.90
CA GLU A 276 3.13 22.66 25.09
C GLU A 276 2.09 21.54 24.99
N ALA A 277 1.49 21.35 23.80
CA ALA A 277 0.52 20.29 23.58
C ALA A 277 1.16 18.90 23.65
N LYS A 278 2.43 18.75 23.21
CA LYS A 278 3.14 17.48 23.32
C LYS A 278 3.47 17.14 24.78
N GLU A 279 3.90 18.12 25.57
CA GLU A 279 4.13 17.93 27.01
C GLU A 279 2.85 17.58 27.76
N PHE A 280 1.74 18.23 27.42
CA PHE A 280 0.43 17.89 27.96
C PHE A 280 0.00 16.46 27.59
N ILE A 281 0.22 16.03 26.35
CA ILE A 281 -0.06 14.63 25.95
C ILE A 281 0.83 13.64 26.73
N LYS A 282 2.09 13.99 27.01
CA LYS A 282 2.98 13.17 27.85
C LYS A 282 2.45 13.05 29.29
N SER A 283 1.92 14.12 29.87
CA SER A 283 1.38 14.05 31.24
C SER A 283 0.08 13.24 31.34
N LEU A 284 -0.70 13.13 30.27
CA LEU A 284 -1.86 12.24 30.21
C LEU A 284 -1.49 10.76 30.23
N ALA A 285 -0.27 10.38 29.83
CA ALA A 285 0.18 8.99 29.88
C ALA A 285 0.26 8.44 31.31
N SER A 286 0.44 9.31 32.31
CA SER A 286 0.41 8.93 33.72
C SER A 286 -1.01 8.70 34.26
N GLN A 287 -2.04 9.13 33.52
CA GLN A 287 -3.45 9.05 33.94
C GLN A 287 -4.26 8.00 33.16
N PHE A 288 -3.77 7.59 31.98
CA PHE A 288 -4.48 6.68 31.08
C PHE A 288 -3.56 5.53 30.64
N ASP A 289 -4.03 4.30 30.79
CA ASP A 289 -3.24 3.10 30.49
C ASP A 289 -3.06 2.84 28.99
N THR A 290 -3.92 3.43 28.14
CA THR A 290 -3.92 3.17 26.70
C THR A 290 -3.92 4.44 25.86
N VAL A 291 -3.24 4.39 24.72
CA VAL A 291 -3.17 5.51 23.74
C VAL A 291 -4.56 5.84 23.17
N ILE A 292 -5.47 4.87 23.12
CA ILE A 292 -6.84 5.05 22.64
C ILE A 292 -7.63 5.93 23.62
N ALA A 293 -7.52 5.66 24.92
CA ALA A 293 -8.18 6.47 25.96
C ALA A 293 -7.69 7.94 25.93
N ILE A 294 -6.40 8.17 25.69
CA ILE A 294 -5.85 9.53 25.51
C ILE A 294 -6.48 10.21 24.28
N GLN A 295 -6.62 9.48 23.17
CA GLN A 295 -7.23 10.00 21.94
C GLN A 295 -8.68 10.42 22.15
N GLU A 296 -9.47 9.59 22.84
CA GLU A 296 -10.88 9.88 23.17
C GLU A 296 -10.99 11.08 24.11
N HIS A 297 -10.15 11.15 25.14
CA HIS A 297 -10.12 12.28 26.07
C HIS A 297 -9.86 13.62 25.34
N LEU A 298 -8.90 13.65 24.41
CA LEU A 298 -8.58 14.84 23.60
C LEU A 298 -9.74 15.25 22.68
N LYS A 299 -10.43 14.27 22.10
CA LYS A 299 -11.58 14.50 21.22
C LYS A 299 -12.76 15.08 22.00
N GLU A 300 -13.05 14.55 23.18
CA GLU A 300 -14.21 14.96 23.98
C GLU A 300 -14.00 16.32 24.67
N ASN A 301 -12.83 16.53 25.27
CA ASN A 301 -12.59 17.70 26.12
C ASN A 301 -12.04 18.90 25.35
N TYR A 302 -11.37 18.66 24.22
CA TYR A 302 -10.66 19.70 23.47
C TYR A 302 -11.04 19.76 21.97
N GLN A 303 -11.96 18.89 21.52
CA GLN A 303 -12.39 18.79 20.11
C GLN A 303 -11.24 18.53 19.13
N GLU A 304 -10.13 17.96 19.60
CA GLU A 304 -8.92 17.75 18.81
C GLU A 304 -8.81 16.32 18.28
N LYS A 305 -8.55 16.18 16.98
CA LYS A 305 -8.35 14.88 16.31
C LYS A 305 -6.86 14.64 16.06
N VAL A 306 -6.20 13.93 16.98
CA VAL A 306 -4.79 13.52 16.83
C VAL A 306 -4.73 12.06 16.39
N SER A 307 -3.90 11.73 15.41
CA SER A 307 -3.77 10.35 14.91
C SER A 307 -2.94 9.47 15.86
N LEU A 308 -3.26 8.17 15.95
CA LEU A 308 -2.55 7.21 16.79
C LEU A 308 -1.01 7.19 16.55
N PRO A 309 -0.50 7.23 15.30
CA PRO A 309 0.95 7.30 15.06
C PRO A 309 1.60 8.59 15.59
N THR A 310 0.83 9.69 15.69
CA THR A 310 1.32 10.95 16.23
C THR A 310 1.36 10.91 17.76
N LEU A 311 0.34 10.31 18.39
CA LEU A 311 0.32 10.09 19.84
C LEU A 311 1.47 9.17 20.27
N LYS A 312 1.67 8.04 19.58
CA LYS A 312 2.81 7.13 19.85
C LYS A 312 4.15 7.84 19.78
N ARG A 313 4.36 8.70 18.76
CA ARG A 313 5.58 9.51 18.63
C ARG A 313 5.76 10.56 19.73
N CYS A 314 4.68 11.01 20.36
CA CYS A 314 4.76 11.94 21.49
C CYS A 314 5.03 11.23 22.81
N LEU A 315 4.78 9.92 22.90
CA LEU A 315 4.98 9.12 24.12
C LEU A 315 6.36 8.44 24.15
N LEU A 316 7.04 8.35 23.01
CA LEU A 316 8.47 8.06 22.91
C LEU A 316 9.29 9.27 23.36
#